data_AF-A0A845GS21-F1
#
_entry.id   AF-A0A845GS21-F1
#
_cell.length_a   1.000
_cell.length_b   1.000
_cell.length_c   1.000
_cell.angle_alpha   90.00
_cell.angle_beta   90.00
_cell.angle_gamma   90.00
#
_symmetry.space_group_name_H-M   'P 1'
#
loop_
_entity.id
_entity.type
_entity.pdbx_description
1 polymer ?
#
loop_
_entity_poly.entity_id
_entity_poly.type
_entity_poly.pdbx_seq_one_letter_code
_entity_poly.pdbx_strand_id
1 'polypeptide(L)'
;MITMIKRTLLLLLLSSAGLASAAQLTDMETRWLTAGSAVLAYAKQELKLPIDITVQPQARATDVPLALGFQDGRCKLVLSMRGNPGAEDILAGLPAEQRPLMIEAMVAHEIGHCWRYAQGVWHALPAGFEQAAQAPAQEQAQALRLTRREEGFADLVALAWTQHRHPQDYAAVAAWMRQVRQPATGTAGSHGTLAWLQLAPSGASFDAAQPLFDQAASLWRQGLLRDE
;
A
#
# COMPACT_ATOMS: atom_id res chain seq x y z
N MET A 1 55.85 30.17 -4.28
CA MET A 1 54.53 30.82 -4.16
C MET A 1 53.38 29.98 -4.74
N ILE A 2 53.55 29.34 -5.90
CA ILE A 2 52.53 28.49 -6.55
C ILE A 2 52.12 27.25 -5.73
N THR A 3 53.04 26.68 -4.93
CA THR A 3 52.79 25.50 -4.09
C THR A 3 51.98 25.79 -2.82
N MET A 4 52.01 27.03 -2.32
CA MET A 4 51.20 27.46 -1.17
C MET A 4 49.73 27.60 -1.56
N ILE A 5 49.44 28.17 -2.75
CA ILE A 5 48.08 28.37 -3.27
C ILE A 5 47.33 27.04 -3.48
N LYS A 6 48.05 25.98 -3.90
CA LYS A 6 47.46 24.64 -4.07
C LYS A 6 47.10 23.95 -2.75
N ARG A 7 47.80 24.24 -1.65
CA ARG A 7 47.48 23.69 -0.32
C ARG A 7 46.28 24.39 0.32
N THR A 8 46.12 25.69 0.10
CA THR A 8 44.97 26.44 0.62
C THR A 8 43.66 26.03 -0.07
N LEU A 9 43.70 25.73 -1.37
CA LEU A 9 42.50 25.32 -2.12
C LEU A 9 41.97 23.93 -1.71
N LEU A 10 42.86 23.02 -1.26
CA LEU A 10 42.48 21.68 -0.82
C LEU A 10 41.78 21.69 0.55
N LEU A 11 42.14 22.63 1.43
CA LEU A 11 41.50 22.81 2.75
C LEU A 11 40.11 23.47 2.66
N LEU A 12 39.82 24.23 1.59
CA LEU A 12 38.51 24.86 1.38
C LEU A 12 37.45 23.89 0.79
N LEU A 13 37.87 22.82 0.09
CA LEU A 13 36.97 21.81 -0.48
C LEU A 13 36.51 20.75 0.53
N LEU A 14 37.20 20.59 1.65
CA LEU A 14 36.82 19.67 2.74
C LEU A 14 35.76 20.25 3.69
N SER A 15 35.53 21.57 3.65
CA SER A 15 34.55 22.26 4.49
C SER A 15 33.13 22.28 3.88
N SER A 16 32.97 21.74 2.68
CA SER A 16 31.68 21.63 1.98
C SER A 16 31.03 20.25 2.14
N ALA A 17 31.50 19.43 3.09
CA ALA A 17 30.70 18.32 3.60
C ALA A 17 29.50 18.92 4.34
N GLY A 18 28.52 19.41 3.57
CA GLY A 18 27.22 19.76 4.07
C GLY A 18 26.76 18.58 4.90
N LEU A 19 26.47 18.83 6.17
CA LEU A 19 25.74 17.90 7.00
C LEU A 19 24.50 17.55 6.18
N ALA A 20 24.51 16.38 5.56
CA ALA A 20 23.31 15.78 5.01
C ALA A 20 22.44 15.50 6.23
N SER A 21 21.69 16.53 6.65
CA SER A 21 20.68 16.39 7.67
C SER A 21 19.69 15.42 7.07
N ALA A 22 19.71 14.18 7.56
CA ALA A 22 18.64 13.25 7.29
C ALA A 22 17.36 13.99 7.64
N ALA A 23 16.51 14.26 6.63
CA ALA A 23 15.32 15.04 6.85
C ALA A 23 14.53 14.36 7.96
N GLN A 24 14.39 15.06 9.09
CA GLN A 24 13.71 14.49 10.25
C GLN A 24 12.28 14.16 9.84
N LEU A 25 11.80 13.00 10.31
CA LEU A 25 10.41 12.64 10.11
C LEU A 25 9.52 13.62 10.86
N THR A 26 8.40 13.99 10.27
CA THR A 26 7.35 14.73 10.98
C THR A 26 6.67 13.82 12.00
N ASP A 27 5.91 14.40 12.93
CA ASP A 27 5.12 13.62 13.89
C ASP A 27 4.11 12.72 13.17
N MET A 28 3.51 13.19 12.07
CA MET A 28 2.56 12.41 11.28
C MET A 28 3.25 11.22 10.61
N GLU A 29 4.38 11.44 9.95
CA GLU A 29 5.17 10.36 9.34
C GLU A 29 5.60 9.33 10.38
N THR A 30 6.06 9.80 11.55
CA THR A 30 6.47 8.93 12.64
C THR A 30 5.31 8.08 13.16
N ARG A 31 4.12 8.68 13.36
CA ARG A 31 2.92 7.94 13.78
C ARG A 31 2.53 6.87 12.77
N TRP A 32 2.51 7.20 11.48
CA TRP A 32 2.11 6.26 10.43
C TRP A 32 3.10 5.11 10.27
N LEU A 33 4.40 5.40 10.29
CA LEU A 33 5.43 4.37 10.24
C LEU A 33 5.44 3.49 11.48
N THR A 34 5.14 4.06 12.65
CA THR A 34 5.01 3.31 13.91
C THR A 34 3.80 2.37 13.82
N ALA A 35 2.64 2.86 13.39
CA ALA A 35 1.43 2.06 13.23
C ALA A 35 1.61 0.91 12.22
N GLY A 36 2.29 1.15 11.10
CA GLY A 36 2.59 0.12 10.10
C GLY A 36 3.79 -0.78 10.40
N SER A 37 4.48 -0.57 11.52
CA SER A 37 5.81 -1.15 11.76
C SER A 37 5.81 -2.68 11.77
N ALA A 38 4.77 -3.32 12.32
CA ALA A 38 4.65 -4.76 12.38
C ALA A 38 4.54 -5.39 10.98
N VAL A 39 3.75 -4.76 10.10
CA VAL A 39 3.59 -5.16 8.70
C VAL A 39 4.91 -4.98 7.94
N LEU A 40 5.58 -3.84 8.12
CA LEU A 40 6.85 -3.54 7.47
C LEU A 40 7.96 -4.49 7.92
N ALA A 41 8.00 -4.83 9.21
CA ALA A 41 8.91 -5.82 9.75
C ALA A 41 8.66 -7.19 9.11
N TYR A 42 7.40 -7.66 9.07
CA TYR A 42 7.03 -8.90 8.40
C TYR A 42 7.46 -8.91 6.92
N ALA A 43 7.17 -7.84 6.19
CA ALA A 43 7.50 -7.72 4.77
C ALA A 43 9.01 -7.77 4.49
N LYS A 44 9.82 -7.11 5.33
CA LYS A 44 11.29 -7.06 5.16
C LYS A 44 11.99 -8.29 5.72
N GLN A 45 11.53 -8.81 6.85
CA GLN A 45 12.25 -9.83 7.62
C GLN A 45 11.80 -11.23 7.25
N GLU A 46 10.50 -11.47 7.10
CA GLU A 46 9.98 -12.82 6.80
C GLU A 46 9.88 -13.03 5.29
N LEU A 47 9.27 -12.09 4.58
CA LEU A 47 9.05 -12.22 3.13
C LEU A 47 10.25 -11.81 2.28
N LYS A 48 11.20 -11.07 2.87
CA LYS A 48 12.35 -10.46 2.18
C LYS A 48 11.96 -9.63 0.95
N LEU A 49 10.81 -8.95 1.00
CA LEU A 49 10.34 -8.13 -0.11
C LEU A 49 11.27 -6.95 -0.38
N PRO A 50 11.46 -6.54 -1.65
CA PRO A 50 12.35 -5.45 -2.04
C PRO A 50 11.71 -4.08 -1.82
N ILE A 51 11.38 -3.75 -0.55
CA ILE A 51 10.65 -2.52 -0.19
C ILE A 51 11.60 -1.43 0.31
N ASP A 52 11.51 -0.28 -0.32
CA ASP A 52 12.04 0.99 0.19
C ASP A 52 10.90 1.87 0.72
N ILE A 53 11.19 2.65 1.74
CA ILE A 53 10.26 3.63 2.30
C ILE A 53 10.78 5.01 1.94
N THR A 54 9.94 5.81 1.30
CA THR A 54 10.29 7.16 0.84
C THR A 54 9.30 8.15 1.42
N VAL A 55 9.78 9.24 1.99
CA VAL A 55 8.95 10.38 2.36
C VAL A 55 9.06 11.44 1.28
N GLN A 56 7.93 11.82 0.70
CA GLN A 56 7.88 12.88 -0.30
C GLN A 56 8.05 14.24 0.38
N PRO A 57 8.96 15.11 -0.11
CA PRO A 57 9.20 16.41 0.52
C PRO A 57 7.98 17.34 0.44
N GLN A 58 7.17 17.20 -0.60
CA GLN A 58 5.95 17.97 -0.84
C GLN A 58 4.97 17.12 -1.65
N ALA A 59 3.77 16.90 -1.13
CA ALA A 59 2.70 16.20 -1.83
C ALA A 59 2.17 17.01 -3.03
N ARG A 60 1.71 16.31 -4.07
CA ARG A 60 0.91 16.86 -5.17
C ARG A 60 -0.56 16.90 -4.79
N ALA A 61 -1.35 17.66 -5.55
CA ALA A 61 -2.76 17.92 -5.24
C ALA A 61 -3.63 16.65 -5.14
N THR A 62 -3.24 15.54 -5.76
CA THR A 62 -3.99 14.28 -5.80
C THR A 62 -3.27 13.12 -5.11
N ASP A 63 -2.15 13.39 -4.43
CA ASP A 63 -1.41 12.33 -3.76
C ASP A 63 -2.20 11.87 -2.51
N VAL A 64 -2.40 10.55 -2.41
CA VAL A 64 -2.90 9.91 -1.19
C VAL A 64 -1.79 9.85 -0.13
N PRO A 65 -2.12 9.78 1.17
CA PRO A 65 -1.11 9.84 2.24
C PRO A 65 -0.07 8.73 2.19
N LEU A 66 -0.46 7.56 1.68
CA LEU A 66 0.37 6.38 1.54
C LEU A 66 0.04 5.74 0.19
N ALA A 67 1.07 5.42 -0.59
CA ALA A 67 0.93 4.74 -1.87
C ALA A 67 2.13 3.83 -2.13
N LEU A 68 1.95 2.83 -2.99
CA LEU A 68 3.05 2.04 -3.52
C LEU A 68 3.38 2.41 -4.97
N GLY A 69 4.66 2.70 -5.21
CA GLY A 69 5.24 2.77 -6.55
C GLY A 69 6.14 1.57 -6.85
N PHE A 70 6.41 1.34 -8.13
CA PHE A 70 7.33 0.29 -8.58
C PHE A 70 8.45 0.89 -9.41
N GLN A 71 9.70 0.56 -9.09
CA GLN A 71 10.86 1.06 -9.80
C GLN A 71 12.01 0.05 -9.71
N ASP A 72 12.58 -0.33 -10.86
CA ASP A 72 13.76 -1.19 -10.97
C ASP A 72 13.64 -2.50 -10.18
N GLY A 73 12.45 -3.14 -10.24
CA GLY A 73 12.17 -4.39 -9.52
C GLY A 73 11.97 -4.22 -8.00
N ARG A 74 11.86 -2.99 -7.51
CA ARG A 74 11.64 -2.65 -6.10
C ARG A 74 10.30 -1.96 -5.90
N CYS A 75 9.73 -2.15 -4.72
CA CYS A 75 8.55 -1.45 -4.26
C CYS A 75 8.97 -0.19 -3.49
N LYS A 76 8.33 0.94 -3.77
CA LYS A 76 8.53 2.21 -3.08
C LYS A 76 7.27 2.54 -2.30
N LEU A 77 7.28 2.34 -0.98
CA LEU A 77 6.22 2.80 -0.11
C LEU A 77 6.42 4.30 0.11
N VAL A 78 5.57 5.12 -0.50
CA VAL A 78 5.67 6.58 -0.52
C VAL A 78 4.72 7.18 0.49
N LEU A 79 5.25 8.00 1.40
CA LEU A 79 4.47 8.82 2.33
C LEU A 79 4.37 10.25 1.79
N SER A 80 3.16 10.69 1.48
CA SER A 80 2.89 12.00 0.87
C SER A 80 2.08 12.90 1.82
N MET A 81 2.65 13.11 3.01
CA MET A 81 2.00 13.84 4.13
C MET A 81 2.36 15.34 4.16
N ARG A 82 3.58 15.70 3.74
CA ARG A 82 4.06 17.08 3.82
C ARG A 82 3.31 17.99 2.86
N GLY A 83 2.65 19.01 3.42
CA GLY A 83 1.83 19.94 2.65
C GLY A 83 0.57 19.30 2.05
N ASN A 84 0.16 18.12 2.53
CA ASN A 84 -1.08 17.46 2.12
C ASN A 84 -2.18 17.70 3.17
N PRO A 85 -3.14 18.63 2.91
CA PRO A 85 -4.21 18.90 3.86
C PRO A 85 -5.17 17.71 4.05
N GLY A 86 -5.24 16.78 3.10
CA GLY A 86 -6.12 15.61 3.13
C GLY A 86 -5.44 14.32 3.60
N ALA A 87 -4.21 14.38 4.13
CA ALA A 87 -3.44 13.18 4.48
C ALA A 87 -4.12 12.27 5.52
N GLU A 88 -4.99 12.80 6.38
CA GLU A 88 -5.71 12.02 7.38
C GLU A 88 -7.23 11.97 7.13
N ASP A 89 -7.72 12.41 5.96
CA ASP A 89 -9.16 12.44 5.64
C ASP A 89 -9.80 11.05 5.68
N ILE A 90 -9.06 10.01 5.26
CA ILE A 90 -9.53 8.62 5.32
C ILE A 90 -9.74 8.10 6.75
N LEU A 91 -9.11 8.77 7.73
CA LEU A 91 -9.22 8.49 9.15
C LEU A 91 -10.22 9.45 9.85
N ALA A 92 -10.85 10.36 9.11
CA ALA A 92 -11.79 11.31 9.66
C ALA A 92 -12.99 10.60 10.29
N GLY A 93 -13.42 11.07 11.45
CA GLY A 93 -14.51 10.45 12.22
C GLY A 93 -14.11 9.21 13.04
N LEU A 94 -12.89 8.69 12.87
CA LEU A 94 -12.41 7.60 13.73
C LEU A 94 -11.91 8.14 15.08
N PRO A 95 -12.25 7.45 16.19
CA PRO A 95 -11.62 7.67 17.49
C PRO A 95 -10.09 7.52 17.39
N ALA A 96 -9.35 8.33 18.14
CA ALA A 96 -7.89 8.39 18.05
C ALA A 96 -7.23 7.03 18.32
N GLU A 97 -7.82 6.24 19.23
CA GLU A 97 -7.38 4.89 19.59
C GLU A 97 -7.53 3.86 18.46
N GLN A 98 -8.45 4.08 17.50
CA GLN A 98 -8.65 3.16 16.38
C GLN A 98 -7.72 3.44 15.21
N ARG A 99 -7.30 4.70 15.01
CA ARG A 99 -6.51 5.14 13.85
C ARG A 99 -5.24 4.31 13.60
N PRO A 100 -4.44 3.92 14.61
CA PRO A 100 -3.25 3.09 14.37
C PRO A 100 -3.58 1.77 13.66
N LEU A 101 -4.70 1.13 14.01
CA LEU A 101 -5.10 -0.12 13.39
C LEU A 101 -5.52 0.06 11.93
N MET A 102 -6.24 1.13 11.60
CA MET A 102 -6.61 1.45 10.22
C MET A 102 -5.38 1.78 9.38
N ILE A 103 -4.41 2.50 9.94
CA ILE A 103 -3.12 2.75 9.27
C ILE A 103 -2.39 1.43 9.05
N GLU A 104 -2.32 0.54 10.04
CA GLU A 104 -1.71 -0.77 9.90
C GLU A 104 -2.35 -1.58 8.75
N ALA A 105 -3.69 -1.57 8.66
CA ALA A 105 -4.43 -2.20 7.57
C ALA A 105 -4.10 -1.58 6.19
N MET A 106 -3.94 -0.25 6.10
CA MET A 106 -3.49 0.41 4.86
C MET A 106 -2.08 -0.05 4.47
N VAL A 107 -1.15 -0.14 5.43
CA VAL A 107 0.20 -0.65 5.12
C VAL A 107 0.13 -2.10 4.66
N ALA A 108 -0.70 -2.95 5.27
CA ALA A 108 -0.89 -4.33 4.83
C ALA A 108 -1.45 -4.42 3.40
N HIS A 109 -2.37 -3.52 3.04
CA HIS A 109 -2.86 -3.37 1.67
C HIS A 109 -1.70 -3.07 0.70
N GLU A 110 -0.88 -2.05 0.97
CA GLU A 110 0.28 -1.72 0.12
C GLU A 110 1.28 -2.89 0.03
N ILE A 111 1.48 -3.66 1.11
CA ILE A 111 2.33 -4.86 1.06
C ILE A 111 1.72 -5.96 0.18
N GLY A 112 0.38 -6.06 0.11
CA GLY A 112 -0.31 -6.92 -0.85
C GLY A 112 0.09 -6.63 -2.29
N HIS A 113 0.11 -5.36 -2.68
CA HIS A 113 0.58 -4.94 -3.99
C HIS A 113 2.06 -5.28 -4.22
N CYS A 114 2.92 -4.97 -3.24
CA CYS A 114 4.34 -5.25 -3.36
C CYS A 114 4.62 -6.74 -3.53
N TRP A 115 3.92 -7.59 -2.78
CA TRP A 115 4.07 -9.03 -2.87
C TRP A 115 3.75 -9.51 -4.29
N ARG A 116 2.61 -9.13 -4.87
CA ARG A 116 2.25 -9.54 -6.25
C ARG A 116 3.26 -9.05 -7.28
N TYR A 117 3.75 -7.82 -7.14
CA TYR A 117 4.79 -7.29 -8.01
C TYR A 117 6.10 -8.06 -7.90
N ALA A 118 6.58 -8.34 -6.67
CA ALA A 118 7.81 -9.08 -6.43
C ALA A 118 7.73 -10.55 -6.88
N GLN A 119 6.53 -11.15 -6.87
CA GLN A 119 6.29 -12.48 -7.42
C GLN A 119 6.20 -12.48 -8.96
N GLY A 120 6.24 -11.32 -9.62
CA GLY A 120 6.11 -11.22 -11.09
C GLY A 120 4.70 -11.49 -11.59
N VAL A 121 3.68 -11.36 -10.74
CA VAL A 121 2.26 -11.65 -11.05
C VAL A 121 1.38 -10.41 -11.04
N TRP A 122 1.98 -9.22 -11.14
CA TRP A 122 1.25 -7.95 -11.27
C TRP A 122 0.35 -7.96 -12.51
N HIS A 123 -0.95 -7.67 -12.33
CA HIS A 123 -2.01 -7.78 -13.34
C HIS A 123 -2.23 -9.18 -13.94
N ALA A 124 -1.49 -10.20 -13.48
CA ALA A 124 -1.65 -11.56 -13.95
C ALA A 124 -2.87 -12.23 -13.30
N LEU A 125 -3.58 -13.01 -14.12
CA LEU A 125 -4.67 -13.86 -13.69
C LEU A 125 -4.17 -15.25 -13.24
N PRO A 126 -4.83 -15.91 -12.28
CA PRO A 126 -4.56 -17.29 -11.93
C PRO A 126 -4.77 -18.24 -13.12
N ALA A 127 -4.11 -19.40 -13.10
CA ALA A 127 -4.37 -20.45 -14.08
C ALA A 127 -5.87 -20.79 -14.16
N GLY A 128 -6.40 -20.92 -15.38
CA GLY A 128 -7.83 -21.17 -15.64
C GLY A 128 -8.69 -19.91 -15.80
N PHE A 129 -8.13 -18.71 -15.61
CA PHE A 129 -8.77 -17.45 -15.97
C PHE A 129 -8.12 -16.89 -17.23
N GLU A 130 -8.94 -16.42 -18.16
CA GLU A 130 -8.49 -15.82 -19.42
C GLU A 130 -8.93 -14.36 -19.48
N GLN A 131 -8.05 -13.50 -20.01
CA GLN A 131 -8.44 -12.13 -20.34
C GLN A 131 -8.84 -12.08 -21.81
N ALA A 132 -10.11 -11.79 -22.08
CA ALA A 132 -10.58 -11.60 -23.44
C ALA A 132 -9.80 -10.47 -24.13
N ALA A 133 -9.44 -10.66 -25.39
CA ALA A 133 -8.87 -9.60 -26.22
C ALA A 133 -9.89 -8.46 -26.37
N GLN A 134 -9.48 -7.23 -26.06
CA GLN A 134 -10.35 -6.06 -26.06
C GLN A 134 -10.00 -5.13 -27.23
N ALA A 135 -11.02 -4.45 -27.76
CA ALA A 135 -10.80 -3.42 -28.78
C ALA A 135 -10.12 -2.18 -28.17
N PRO A 136 -9.39 -1.36 -28.94
CA PRO A 136 -8.74 -0.15 -28.42
C PRO A 136 -9.68 0.81 -27.69
N ALA A 137 -10.95 0.89 -28.12
CA ALA A 137 -11.99 1.68 -27.46
C ALA A 137 -12.30 1.25 -26.01
N GLN A 138 -11.81 0.08 -25.57
CA GLN A 138 -12.05 -0.50 -24.25
C GLN A 138 -10.79 -0.48 -23.36
N GLU A 139 -9.68 0.10 -23.82
CA GLU A 139 -8.41 0.12 -23.08
C GLU A 139 -8.55 0.73 -21.68
N GLN A 140 -9.25 1.86 -21.57
CA GLN A 140 -9.53 2.51 -20.27
C GLN A 140 -10.33 1.60 -19.33
N ALA A 141 -11.33 0.89 -19.86
CA ALA A 141 -12.15 -0.04 -19.09
C ALA A 141 -11.34 -1.27 -18.65
N GLN A 142 -10.43 -1.75 -19.50
CA GLN A 142 -9.51 -2.83 -19.16
C GLN A 142 -8.53 -2.40 -18.07
N ALA A 143 -7.91 -1.23 -18.19
CA ALA A 143 -7.03 -0.67 -17.16
C ALA A 143 -7.76 -0.56 -15.82
N LEU A 144 -9.00 -0.04 -15.82
CA LEU A 144 -9.83 0.05 -14.62
C LEU A 144 -10.10 -1.32 -13.99
N ARG A 145 -10.44 -2.35 -14.79
CA ARG A 145 -10.65 -3.71 -14.30
C ARG A 145 -9.37 -4.31 -13.73
N LEU A 146 -8.24 -4.14 -14.41
CA LEU A 146 -6.94 -4.63 -13.94
C LEU A 146 -6.57 -3.98 -12.59
N THR A 147 -6.75 -2.67 -12.46
CA THR A 147 -6.54 -1.97 -11.19
C THR A 147 -7.49 -2.48 -10.11
N ARG A 148 -8.81 -2.59 -10.36
CA ARG A 148 -9.76 -3.11 -9.36
C ARG A 148 -9.41 -4.51 -8.87
N ARG A 149 -8.91 -5.38 -9.75
CA ARG A 149 -8.46 -6.72 -9.38
C ARG A 149 -7.26 -6.68 -8.44
N GLU A 150 -6.28 -5.81 -8.70
CA GLU A 150 -5.13 -5.62 -7.80
C GLU A 150 -5.56 -5.06 -6.44
N GLU A 151 -6.46 -4.07 -6.44
CA GLU A 151 -7.01 -3.45 -5.24
C GLU A 151 -7.81 -4.46 -4.41
N GLY A 152 -8.61 -5.32 -5.06
CA GLY A 152 -9.38 -6.37 -4.40
C GLY A 152 -8.49 -7.40 -3.72
N PHE A 153 -7.34 -7.75 -4.33
CA PHE A 153 -6.36 -8.61 -3.67
C PHE A 153 -5.73 -7.92 -2.44
N ALA A 154 -5.28 -6.68 -2.60
CA ALA A 154 -4.64 -5.92 -1.54
C ALA A 154 -5.58 -5.68 -0.34
N ASP A 155 -6.86 -5.41 -0.59
CA ASP A 155 -7.88 -5.31 0.45
C ASP A 155 -8.06 -6.62 1.23
N LEU A 156 -8.04 -7.77 0.53
CA LEU A 156 -8.10 -9.08 1.18
C LEU A 156 -6.83 -9.41 1.98
N VAL A 157 -5.66 -8.94 1.55
CA VAL A 157 -4.42 -9.07 2.33
C VAL A 157 -4.51 -8.27 3.64
N ALA A 158 -5.04 -7.06 3.60
CA ALA A 158 -5.25 -6.24 4.80
C ALA A 158 -6.19 -6.93 5.80
N LEU A 159 -7.27 -7.54 5.32
CA LEU A 159 -8.21 -8.29 6.16
C LEU A 159 -7.62 -9.60 6.70
N ALA A 160 -6.87 -10.35 5.88
CA ALA A 160 -6.16 -11.55 6.33
C ALA A 160 -5.13 -11.20 7.41
N TRP A 161 -4.39 -10.10 7.24
CA TRP A 161 -3.41 -9.62 8.21
C TRP A 161 -4.08 -9.25 9.53
N THR A 162 -5.17 -8.48 9.44
CA THR A 162 -5.97 -8.09 10.60
C THR A 162 -6.51 -9.32 11.32
N GLN A 163 -7.04 -10.31 10.61
CA GLN A 163 -7.51 -11.55 11.23
C GLN A 163 -6.38 -12.30 11.96
N HIS A 164 -5.18 -12.30 11.39
CA HIS A 164 -4.05 -13.00 11.98
C HIS A 164 -3.48 -12.30 13.22
N ARG A 165 -3.45 -10.96 13.25
CA ARG A 165 -2.80 -10.17 14.31
C ARG A 165 -3.76 -9.55 15.33
N HIS A 166 -4.95 -9.20 14.87
CA HIS A 166 -5.97 -8.47 15.63
C HIS A 166 -7.37 -9.07 15.40
N PRO A 167 -7.57 -10.39 15.63
CA PRO A 167 -8.84 -11.06 15.32
C PRO A 167 -10.05 -10.42 16.03
N GLN A 168 -9.84 -9.86 17.23
CA GLN A 168 -10.88 -9.14 17.98
C GLN A 168 -11.35 -7.85 17.30
N ASP A 169 -10.48 -7.23 16.49
CA ASP A 169 -10.75 -5.96 15.83
C ASP A 169 -11.14 -6.12 14.35
N TYR A 170 -11.15 -7.35 13.84
CA TYR A 170 -11.47 -7.67 12.45
C TYR A 170 -12.77 -6.99 11.98
N ALA A 171 -13.83 -7.07 12.78
CA ALA A 171 -15.13 -6.53 12.42
C ALA A 171 -15.09 -5.00 12.23
N ALA A 172 -14.31 -4.29 13.06
CA ALA A 172 -14.15 -2.85 12.96
C ALA A 172 -13.39 -2.46 11.69
N VAL A 173 -12.26 -3.13 11.41
CA VAL A 173 -11.46 -2.88 10.21
C VAL A 173 -12.27 -3.22 8.95
N ALA A 174 -12.95 -4.36 8.90
CA ALA A 174 -13.77 -4.76 7.75
C ALA A 174 -14.96 -3.82 7.51
N ALA A 175 -15.58 -3.28 8.58
CA ALA A 175 -16.63 -2.27 8.45
C ALA A 175 -16.08 -0.97 7.87
N TRP A 176 -14.96 -0.47 8.39
CA TRP A 176 -14.29 0.73 7.90
C TRP A 176 -13.84 0.58 6.44
N MET A 177 -13.19 -0.54 6.08
CA MET A 177 -12.78 -0.81 4.70
C MET A 177 -13.99 -0.80 3.74
N ARG A 178 -15.12 -1.41 4.12
CA ARG A 178 -16.34 -1.34 3.31
C ARG A 178 -16.87 0.09 3.16
N GLN A 179 -16.81 0.90 4.22
CA GLN A 179 -17.24 2.30 4.18
C GLN A 179 -16.38 3.12 3.21
N VAL A 180 -15.05 3.04 3.30
CA VAL A 180 -14.14 3.84 2.45
C VAL A 180 -14.13 3.38 0.99
N ARG A 181 -14.62 2.16 0.71
CA ARG A 181 -14.76 1.60 -0.65
C ARG A 181 -16.16 1.80 -1.25
N GLN A 182 -17.10 2.42 -0.53
CA GLN A 182 -18.40 2.77 -1.11
C GLN A 182 -18.25 3.88 -2.15
N PRO A 183 -18.80 3.73 -3.36
CA PRO A 183 -18.73 4.77 -4.37
C PRO A 183 -19.62 5.98 -4.00
N ALA A 184 -19.05 7.18 -4.01
CA ALA A 184 -19.80 8.41 -3.73
C ALA A 184 -20.93 8.69 -4.75
N THR A 185 -20.78 8.22 -6.00
CA THR A 185 -21.69 8.50 -7.13
C THR A 185 -22.31 7.23 -7.74
N GLY A 186 -22.32 6.12 -6.99
CA GLY A 186 -22.92 4.84 -7.42
C GLY A 186 -22.12 4.06 -8.47
N THR A 187 -21.21 4.71 -9.22
CA THR A 187 -20.29 4.01 -10.14
C THR A 187 -18.99 3.65 -9.41
N ALA A 188 -18.64 2.37 -9.44
CA ALA A 188 -17.43 1.86 -8.80
C ALA A 188 -16.16 2.31 -9.58
N GLY A 189 -15.34 3.15 -8.93
CA GLY A 189 -14.03 3.59 -9.43
C GLY A 189 -12.94 2.51 -9.31
N SER A 190 -11.67 2.91 -9.40
CA SER A 190 -10.51 2.01 -9.30
C SER A 190 -10.45 1.24 -7.98
N HIS A 191 -10.97 1.81 -6.89
CA HIS A 191 -11.06 1.18 -5.58
C HIS A 191 -12.43 0.52 -5.33
N GLY A 192 -13.18 0.19 -6.38
CA GLY A 192 -14.49 -0.45 -6.28
C GLY A 192 -14.41 -1.94 -5.92
N THR A 193 -13.95 -2.26 -4.71
CA THR A 193 -13.58 -3.63 -4.30
C THR A 193 -14.65 -4.34 -3.44
N LEU A 194 -15.86 -3.78 -3.33
CA LEU A 194 -16.92 -4.31 -2.48
C LEU A 194 -17.26 -5.78 -2.77
N ALA A 195 -17.17 -6.23 -4.03
CA ALA A 195 -17.38 -7.62 -4.41
C ALA A 195 -16.42 -8.59 -3.70
N TRP A 196 -15.17 -8.19 -3.46
CA TRP A 196 -14.19 -8.96 -2.70
C TRP A 196 -14.40 -8.83 -1.19
N LEU A 197 -14.66 -7.63 -0.69
CA LEU A 197 -14.92 -7.41 0.74
C LEU A 197 -16.15 -8.18 1.25
N GLN A 198 -17.15 -8.41 0.40
CA GLN A 198 -18.33 -9.23 0.71
C GLN A 198 -18.02 -10.72 0.86
N LEU A 199 -16.91 -11.21 0.30
CA LEU A 199 -16.46 -12.61 0.46
C LEU A 199 -15.78 -12.85 1.81
N ALA A 200 -15.43 -11.78 2.53
CA ALA A 200 -14.79 -11.83 3.82
C ALA A 200 -15.68 -11.20 4.93
N PRO A 201 -16.92 -11.67 5.14
CA PRO A 201 -17.84 -11.06 6.11
C PRO A 201 -17.34 -11.18 7.55
N SER A 202 -16.49 -12.17 7.83
CA SER A 202 -15.84 -12.39 9.12
C SER A 202 -14.44 -12.98 8.93
N GLY A 203 -13.63 -12.94 9.99
CA GLY A 203 -12.30 -13.56 10.03
C GLY A 203 -12.27 -15.06 9.69
N ALA A 204 -13.37 -15.77 9.93
CA ALA A 204 -13.50 -17.20 9.61
C ALA A 204 -13.47 -17.50 8.09
N SER A 205 -13.54 -16.47 7.25
CA SER A 205 -13.41 -16.60 5.79
C SER A 205 -11.98 -16.91 5.36
N PHE A 206 -11.00 -16.69 6.25
CA PHE A 206 -9.59 -16.92 6.00
C PHE A 206 -9.14 -18.23 6.67
N ASP A 207 -8.58 -19.14 5.88
CA ASP A 207 -8.04 -20.40 6.38
C ASP A 207 -6.69 -20.17 7.07
N ALA A 208 -6.70 -20.13 8.41
CA ALA A 208 -5.51 -19.88 9.21
C ALA A 208 -4.40 -20.94 9.04
N ALA A 209 -4.68 -22.08 8.42
CA ALA A 209 -3.66 -23.08 8.09
C ALA A 209 -2.82 -22.70 6.85
N GLN A 210 -3.28 -21.77 6.02
CA GLN A 210 -2.58 -21.32 4.82
C GLN A 210 -1.67 -20.12 5.10
N PRO A 211 -0.60 -19.91 4.31
CA PRO A 211 0.13 -18.66 4.31
C PRO A 211 -0.75 -17.44 4.04
N LEU A 212 -0.42 -16.29 4.63
CA LEU A 212 -1.22 -15.05 4.59
C LEU A 212 -1.75 -14.69 3.18
N PHE A 213 -0.85 -14.67 2.19
CA PHE A 213 -1.20 -14.28 0.82
C PHE A 213 -2.04 -15.35 0.10
N ASP A 214 -1.92 -16.62 0.49
CA ASP A 214 -2.72 -17.71 -0.07
C ASP A 214 -4.16 -17.66 0.45
N GLN A 215 -4.34 -17.24 1.71
CA GLN A 215 -5.67 -16.95 2.27
C GLN A 215 -6.38 -15.87 1.43
N ALA A 216 -5.68 -14.75 1.18
CA ALA A 216 -6.19 -13.67 0.34
C ALA A 216 -6.42 -14.13 -1.11
N ALA A 217 -5.48 -14.88 -1.70
CA ALA A 217 -5.58 -15.38 -3.07
C ALA A 217 -6.78 -16.33 -3.27
N SER A 218 -7.17 -17.07 -2.24
CA SER A 218 -8.35 -17.95 -2.28
C SER A 218 -9.65 -17.16 -2.45
N LEU A 219 -9.87 -16.13 -1.63
CA LEU A 219 -11.04 -15.27 -1.73
C LEU A 219 -10.96 -14.39 -2.99
N TRP A 220 -9.76 -13.96 -3.37
CA TRP A 220 -9.55 -13.15 -4.58
C TRP A 220 -10.01 -13.88 -5.84
N ARG A 221 -9.65 -15.17 -5.98
CA ARG A 221 -10.11 -16.05 -7.06
C ARG A 221 -11.64 -16.17 -7.12
N GLN A 222 -12.30 -16.26 -5.97
CA GLN A 222 -13.75 -16.31 -5.92
C GLN A 222 -14.39 -14.99 -6.38
N GLY A 223 -13.77 -13.85 -6.07
CA GLY A 223 -14.24 -12.54 -6.53
C GLY A 223 -14.04 -12.31 -8.03
N LEU A 224 -12.98 -12.87 -8.62
CA LEU A 224 -12.79 -12.84 -10.09
C LEU A 224 -13.97 -13.46 -10.83
N LEU A 225 -14.62 -14.49 -10.27
CA LEU A 225 -15.81 -15.12 -10.87
C LEU A 225 -17.09 -14.26 -10.78
N ARG A 226 -17.05 -13.16 -10.02
CA ARG A 226 -18.19 -12.25 -9.78
C ARG A 226 -18.01 -10.85 -10.37
N ASP A 227 -16.79 -10.46 -10.73
CA ASP A 227 -16.44 -9.17 -11.34
C ASP A 227 -16.42 -9.22 -12.88
N GLU A 228 -16.68 -10.40 -13.47
CA GLU A 228 -16.89 -10.59 -14.92
C GLU A 228 -18.36 -10.44 -15.35
#